data_AF-J3YHN1-F1
#
_entry.id   AF-J3YHN1-F1
#
_cell.length_a   1.000
_cell.length_b   1.000
_cell.length_c   1.000
_cell.angle_alpha   90.00
_cell.angle_beta   90.00
_cell.angle_gamma   90.00
#
_symmetry.space_group_name_H-M   'P 1'
#
loop_
_entity.id
_entity.type
_entity.pdbx_description
1 polymer ?
#
loop_
_entity_poly.entity_id
_entity_poly.type
_entity_poly.pdbx_seq_one_letter_code
_entity_poly.pdbx_strand_id
1 'polypeptide(L)'
;MIRKSKILIFDDSTWALDTKTDALIQSSFNNDLKESSKILISQRVSSIKNADLIYVLNNGQIVASGNHDYLIEHSELYREINQSQTEQ
;
A
#
# COMPACT_ATOMS: atom_id res chain seq x y z
N MET A 1 13.35 5.67 -16.88
CA MET A 1 14.12 4.47 -16.44
C MET A 1 14.21 4.49 -14.93
N ILE A 2 13.63 3.49 -14.25
CA ILE A 2 13.79 3.33 -12.80
C ILE A 2 15.22 2.88 -12.53
N ARG A 3 15.95 3.64 -11.70
CA ARG A 3 17.33 3.33 -11.31
C ARG A 3 17.30 2.06 -10.46
N LYS A 4 18.10 1.03 -10.79
CA LYS A 4 18.22 -0.21 -9.98
C LYS A 4 18.66 0.14 -8.55
N SER A 5 17.70 0.34 -7.67
CA SER A 5 17.89 0.78 -6.29
C SER A 5 17.40 -0.33 -5.38
N LYS A 6 18.12 -0.59 -4.28
CA LYS A 6 17.75 -1.66 -3.33
C LYS A 6 16.48 -1.34 -2.54
N ILE A 7 16.18 -0.05 -2.39
CA ILE A 7 14.99 0.46 -1.69
C ILE A 7 14.29 1.44 -2.63
N LEU A 8 12.98 1.28 -2.77
CA LEU A 8 12.11 2.16 -3.54
C LEU A 8 10.98 2.63 -2.63
N ILE A 9 10.76 3.95 -2.59
CA ILE A 9 9.71 4.57 -1.80
C ILE A 9 8.75 5.24 -2.76
N PHE A 10 7.45 5.00 -2.57
CA PHE A 10 6.37 5.52 -3.40
C PHE A 10 5.35 6.23 -2.52
N ASP A 11 4.86 7.39 -2.97
CA ASP A 11 3.82 8.16 -2.30
C ASP A 11 2.58 8.30 -3.21
N ASP A 12 1.42 7.95 -2.67
CA ASP A 12 0.12 7.84 -3.35
C ASP A 12 -0.39 9.18 -3.91
N SER A 13 0.09 10.30 -3.37
CA SER A 13 -0.17 11.65 -3.91
C SER A 13 0.36 11.83 -5.35
N THR A 14 1.36 11.06 -5.74
CA THR A 14 1.94 11.08 -7.09
C THR A 14 1.24 10.08 -8.04
N TRP A 15 0.28 9.31 -7.54
CA TRP A 15 -0.30 8.11 -8.21
C TRP A 15 -1.79 8.23 -8.54
N ALA A 16 -2.45 9.32 -8.10
CA ALA A 16 -3.91 9.48 -8.11
C ALA A 16 -4.59 9.64 -9.49
N LEU A 17 -3.89 9.42 -10.62
CA LEU A 17 -4.42 9.76 -11.96
C LEU A 17 -4.94 8.60 -12.82
N ASP A 18 -4.78 7.33 -12.44
CA ASP A 18 -5.36 6.26 -13.26
C ASP A 18 -5.67 5.00 -12.44
N THR A 19 -6.96 4.77 -12.24
CA THR A 19 -7.53 3.44 -11.92
C THR A 19 -7.19 2.38 -12.97
N LYS A 20 -6.68 2.77 -14.16
CA LYS A 20 -6.09 1.85 -15.14
C LYS A 20 -4.63 1.50 -14.89
N THR A 21 -3.87 2.29 -14.12
CA THR A 21 -2.43 2.08 -13.91
C THR A 21 -2.14 1.15 -12.73
N ASP A 22 -3.08 0.87 -11.83
CA ASP A 22 -2.85 -0.03 -10.69
C ASP A 22 -2.38 -1.43 -11.12
N ALA A 23 -2.97 -2.00 -12.17
CA ALA A 23 -2.56 -3.30 -12.72
C ALA A 23 -1.18 -3.23 -13.40
N LEU A 24 -0.91 -2.14 -14.14
CA LEU A 24 0.37 -1.93 -14.80
C LEU A 24 1.49 -1.80 -13.77
N ILE A 25 1.24 -1.07 -12.70
CA ILE A 25 2.21 -0.85 -11.65
C ILE A 25 2.42 -2.12 -10.82
N GLN A 26 1.35 -2.85 -10.46
CA GLN A 26 1.49 -4.18 -9.87
C GLN A 26 2.32 -5.10 -10.77
N SER A 27 2.12 -5.06 -12.08
CA SER A 27 2.90 -5.87 -13.03
C SER A 27 4.39 -5.46 -13.07
N SER A 28 4.70 -4.16 -13.07
CA SER A 28 6.07 -3.66 -13.02
C SER A 28 6.74 -3.97 -11.69
N PHE A 29 6.01 -3.95 -10.58
CA PHE A 29 6.51 -4.35 -9.27
C PHE A 29 6.84 -5.83 -9.17
N ASN A 30 6.01 -6.68 -9.78
CA ASN A 30 6.16 -8.12 -9.74
C ASN A 30 7.23 -8.64 -10.72
N ASN A 31 7.46 -7.97 -11.84
CA ASN A 31 8.35 -8.47 -12.89
C ASN A 31 9.73 -7.79 -12.93
N ASP A 32 9.78 -6.46 -12.83
CA ASP A 32 11.02 -5.71 -13.13
C ASP A 32 11.85 -5.38 -11.88
N LEU A 33 11.26 -5.51 -10.68
CA LEU A 33 11.81 -5.00 -9.42
C LEU A 33 11.75 -6.03 -8.28
N LYS A 34 11.85 -7.33 -8.58
CA LYS A 34 11.79 -8.40 -7.57
C LYS A 34 12.82 -8.26 -6.45
N GLU A 35 14.03 -7.79 -6.78
CA GLU A 35 15.16 -7.70 -5.85
C GLU A 35 15.18 -6.43 -4.98
N SER A 36 14.19 -5.54 -5.15
CA SER A 36 14.12 -4.26 -4.42
C SER A 36 13.07 -4.32 -3.31
N SER A 37 13.42 -3.86 -2.12
CA SER A 37 12.47 -3.56 -1.04
C SER A 37 11.63 -2.35 -1.42
N LYS A 38 10.32 -2.44 -1.24
CA LYS A 38 9.35 -1.43 -1.66
C LYS A 38 8.63 -0.91 -0.43
N ILE A 39 8.54 0.41 -0.30
CA ILE A 39 7.76 1.09 0.73
C ILE A 39 6.71 1.93 0.00
N LEU A 40 5.44 1.63 0.23
CA LEU A 40 4.32 2.39 -0.32
C LEU A 40 3.65 3.16 0.81
N ILE A 41 3.58 4.47 0.67
CA ILE A 41 2.82 5.36 1.55
C ILE A 41 1.53 5.66 0.82
N SER A 42 0.40 5.24 1.41
CA SER A 42 -0.90 5.41 0.78
C SER A 42 -1.98 5.61 1.83
N GLN A 43 -2.96 6.42 1.45
CA GLN A 43 -4.20 6.57 2.18
C GLN A 43 -5.30 5.63 1.67
N ARG A 44 -5.08 4.93 0.55
CA ARG A 44 -6.04 4.02 -0.09
C ARG A 44 -5.74 2.56 0.23
N VAL A 45 -6.70 1.86 0.81
CA VAL A 45 -6.53 0.44 1.17
C VAL A 45 -6.35 -0.43 -0.07
N SER A 46 -7.03 -0.10 -1.17
CA SER A 46 -6.92 -0.83 -2.44
C SER A 46 -5.49 -0.89 -3.00
N SER A 47 -4.69 0.15 -2.75
CA SER A 47 -3.30 0.24 -3.22
C SER A 47 -2.32 -0.59 -2.38
N ILE A 48 -2.64 -0.83 -1.10
CA ILE A 48 -1.74 -1.50 -0.14
C ILE A 48 -2.19 -2.91 0.24
N LYS A 49 -3.40 -3.34 -0.13
CA LYS A 49 -3.97 -4.63 0.31
C LYS A 49 -3.13 -5.87 -0.05
N ASN A 50 -2.32 -5.78 -1.11
CA ASN A 50 -1.45 -6.86 -1.58
C ASN A 50 -0.02 -6.78 -1.01
N ALA A 51 0.26 -5.84 -0.09
CA ALA A 51 1.59 -5.71 0.50
C ALA A 51 1.88 -6.87 1.47
N ASP A 52 3.15 -7.28 1.52
CA ASP A 52 3.61 -8.31 2.46
C ASP A 52 3.39 -7.89 3.92
N LEU A 53 3.51 -6.58 4.20
CA LEU A 53 3.34 -5.98 5.52
C LEU A 53 2.81 -4.55 5.39
N ILE A 54 1.79 -4.22 6.18
CA ILE A 54 1.17 -2.91 6.27
C ILE A 54 1.38 -2.36 7.68
N TYR A 55 1.74 -1.09 7.78
CA TYR A 55 1.80 -0.34 9.04
C TYR A 55 0.69 0.70 9.06
N VAL A 56 -0.15 0.65 10.10
CA VAL A 56 -1.23 1.62 10.31
C VAL A 56 -0.71 2.73 11.20
N LEU A 57 -0.71 3.96 10.68
CA LEU A 57 -0.26 5.15 11.39
C LEU A 57 -1.47 5.94 11.92
N ASN A 58 -1.40 6.36 13.18
CA ASN A 58 -2.32 7.31 13.79
C ASN A 58 -1.53 8.31 14.65
N ASN A 59 -1.72 9.61 14.42
CA ASN A 59 -1.03 10.68 15.16
C ASN A 59 0.50 10.50 15.26
N GLY A 60 1.13 10.06 14.16
CA GLY A 60 2.57 9.84 14.08
C GLY A 60 3.08 8.56 14.77
N GLN A 61 2.19 7.69 15.26
CA GLN A 61 2.55 6.41 15.88
C GLN A 61 2.01 5.23 15.08
N ILE A 62 2.76 4.13 15.06
CA ILE A 62 2.30 2.86 14.51
C ILE A 62 1.37 2.22 15.54
N VAL A 63 0.09 2.09 15.19
CA VAL A 63 -0.93 1.53 16.09
C VAL A 63 -1.31 0.10 15.76
N ALA A 64 -1.01 -0.37 14.53
CA ALA A 64 -1.17 -1.76 14.13
C ALA A 64 -0.20 -2.12 12.99
N SER A 65 0.10 -3.40 12.87
CA SER A 65 0.90 -3.93 11.76
C SER A 65 0.51 -5.37 11.43
N GLY A 66 0.47 -5.70 10.14
CA GLY A 66 0.14 -7.03 9.64
C GLY A 66 -0.12 -7.01 8.14
N ASN A 67 -0.49 -8.14 7.56
CA ASN A 67 -1.04 -8.15 6.20
C ASN A 67 -2.52 -7.71 6.23
N HIS A 68 -3.13 -7.58 5.06
CA HIS A 68 -4.51 -7.10 4.93
C HIS A 68 -5.49 -7.95 5.75
N ASP A 69 -5.48 -9.26 5.57
CA ASP A 69 -6.42 -10.18 6.23
C ASP A 69 -6.31 -10.09 7.75
N TYR A 70 -5.07 -10.10 8.27
CA TYR A 70 -4.82 -9.95 9.70
C TYR A 70 -5.34 -8.61 10.24
N LEU A 71 -5.09 -7.50 9.52
CA LEU A 71 -5.51 -6.18 9.95
C LEU A 71 -7.03 -5.98 9.88
N ILE A 72 -7.71 -6.58 8.90
CA ILE A 72 -9.19 -6.59 8.86
C ILE A 72 -9.74 -7.27 10.11
N GLU A 73 -9.13 -8.34 10.60
CA GLU A 73 -9.60 -9.04 11.80
C GLU A 73 -9.21 -8.30 13.10
N HIS A 74 -7.97 -7.78 13.17
CA HIS A 74 -7.36 -7.37 14.44
C HIS A 74 -7.20 -5.85 14.63
N SER A 75 -7.55 -5.02 13.65
CA SER A 75 -7.43 -3.56 13.74
C SER A 75 -8.76 -2.85 13.42
N GLU A 76 -9.37 -2.26 14.45
CA GLU A 76 -10.57 -1.42 14.31
C GLU A 76 -10.34 -0.25 13.36
N LEU A 77 -9.26 0.51 13.57
CA LEU A 77 -8.92 1.66 12.73
C LEU A 77 -8.71 1.27 11.27
N TYR A 78 -8.03 0.16 10.99
CA TYR A 78 -7.83 -0.29 9.61
C TYR A 78 -9.15 -0.67 8.94
N ARG A 79 -10.06 -1.35 9.66
CA ARG A 79 -11.41 -1.65 9.16
C ARG A 79 -12.21 -0.39 8.86
N GLU A 80 -12.19 0.58 9.76
CA GLU A 80 -12.91 1.85 9.58
C GLU A 80 -12.42 2.57 8.30
N ILE A 81 -11.10 2.65 8.12
CA ILE A 81 -10.49 3.23 6.91
C ILE A 81 -10.95 2.45 5.67
N ASN A 82 -10.87 1.12 5.69
CA ASN A 82 -11.27 0.28 4.56
C ASN A 82 -12.75 0.43 4.19
N GLN A 83 -13.65 0.45 5.19
CA GLN A 83 -15.08 0.62 4.99
C GLN A 83 -15.41 1.99 4.39
N SER A 84 -14.80 3.06 4.90
CA SER A 84 -15.01 4.43 4.40
C SER A 84 -14.67 4.62 2.92
N GLN A 85 -13.81 3.75 2.37
CA GLN A 85 -13.37 3.78 0.98
C GLN A 85 -14.11 2.79 0.07
N THR A 86 -14.83 1.83 0.65
CA THR A 86 -15.60 0.82 -0.10
C THR A 86 -17.04 1.28 -0.32
N GLU A 87 -17.55 2.19 0.52
CA GLU A 87 -18.90 2.75 0.44
C GLU A 87 -19.02 3.97 -0.52
N GLN A 88 -17.98 4.24 -1.33
CA GLN A 88 -17.94 5.29 -2.36
C GLN A 88 -18.02 4.74 -3.79
#